data_AF-A0A7S1YV11-F1
#
_entry.id   AF-A0A7S1YV11-F1
#
_cell.length_a   1.000
_cell.length_b   1.000
_cell.length_c   1.000
_cell.angle_alpha   90.00
_cell.angle_beta   90.00
_cell.angle_gamma   90.00
#
_symmetry.space_group_name_H-M   'P 1'
#
loop_
_entity.id
_entity.type
_entity.pdbx_description
1 polymer ?
#
loop_
_entity_poly.entity_id
_entity_poly.type
_entity_poly.pdbx_seq_one_letter_code
_entity_poly.pdbx_strand_id
1 'polypeptide(L)'
;DDALMRKISAVTFALGASSSGKTHTLFGSASTGPIMLSSSSSLKHDDVYERCGFLAAIIEELLIRNREATRLQQEQEEGATRPPGMQRQAFTLSMLEIVEEDVLRDLFRPNNDQFSEPLEPLKIRHPDQKGAIVQNLTEYEIESIDRLEELILKAFRSRSINRAREKEG
;
A
#
# COMPACT_ATOMS: atom_id res chain seq x y z
N ASP A 1 12.30 0.70 17.33
CA ASP A 1 10.84 0.70 17.08
C ASP A 1 10.35 -0.65 16.60
N ASP A 2 9.39 -1.21 17.34
CA ASP A 2 8.87 -2.58 17.18
C ASP A 2 7.33 -2.60 17.25
N ALA A 3 6.72 -1.43 17.07
CA ALA A 3 5.29 -1.21 17.29
C ALA A 3 4.43 -1.95 16.25
N LEU A 4 4.81 -1.90 14.96
CA LEU A 4 4.08 -2.56 13.88
C LEU A 4 4.02 -4.09 14.05
N MET A 5 5.12 -4.71 14.52
CA MET A 5 5.17 -6.16 14.79
C MET A 5 4.37 -6.55 16.05
N ARG A 6 4.06 -5.59 16.92
CA ARG A 6 3.25 -5.78 18.15
C ARG A 6 1.75 -5.55 17.93
N LYS A 7 1.28 -5.55 16.68
CA LYS A 7 -0.13 -5.28 16.31
C LYS A 7 -0.60 -3.88 16.73
N ILE A 8 0.31 -2.90 16.72
CA ILE A 8 -0.03 -1.50 16.98
C ILE A 8 -0.38 -0.84 15.65
N SER A 9 -1.52 -0.14 15.61
CA SER A 9 -1.89 0.70 14.47
C SER A 9 -1.10 2.00 14.52
N ALA A 10 -0.40 2.33 13.43
CA ALA A 10 0.29 3.59 13.25
C ALA A 10 -0.37 4.39 12.13
N VAL A 11 -0.42 5.72 12.27
CA VAL A 11 -1.01 6.61 11.28
C VAL A 11 -0.05 7.76 11.01
N THR A 12 0.23 8.00 9.73
CA THR A 12 1.11 9.08 9.27
C THR A 12 0.33 9.97 8.31
N PHE A 13 0.41 11.28 8.52
CA PHE A 13 -0.20 12.28 7.64
C PHE A 13 0.86 13.24 7.13
N ALA A 14 0.76 13.63 5.85
CA ALA A 14 1.52 14.73 5.30
C ALA A 14 0.63 15.98 5.20
N LEU A 15 1.02 17.07 5.87
CA LEU A 15 0.30 18.33 5.89
C LEU A 15 1.18 19.44 5.32
N GLY A 16 0.59 20.33 4.51
CA GLY A 16 1.31 21.41 3.86
C GLY A 16 0.50 22.04 2.74
N ALA A 17 0.94 23.22 2.28
CA ALA A 17 0.32 23.94 1.18
C ALA A 17 0.24 23.09 -0.11
N SER A 18 -0.59 23.51 -1.07
CA SER A 18 -0.56 22.95 -2.43
C SER A 18 0.87 22.97 -2.97
N SER A 19 1.22 21.96 -3.78
CA SER A 19 2.56 21.76 -4.34
C SER A 19 3.73 21.66 -3.34
N SER A 20 3.50 21.49 -2.03
CA SER A 20 4.59 21.37 -1.04
C SER A 20 5.33 20.02 -1.05
N GLY A 21 5.12 19.17 -2.05
CA GLY A 21 5.77 17.86 -2.17
C GLY A 21 5.17 16.73 -1.32
N LYS A 22 4.00 16.91 -0.67
CA LYS A 22 3.37 15.88 0.20
C LYS A 22 3.27 14.49 -0.45
N THR A 23 2.75 14.45 -1.67
CA THR A 23 2.57 13.22 -2.44
C THR A 23 3.91 12.57 -2.76
N HIS A 24 4.89 13.38 -3.15
CA HIS A 24 6.26 12.90 -3.41
C HIS A 24 6.92 12.36 -2.14
N THR A 25 6.74 13.01 -0.99
CA THR A 25 7.27 12.50 0.28
C THR A 25 6.67 11.14 0.65
N LEU A 26 5.36 10.97 0.49
CA LEU A 26 4.70 9.73 0.89
C LEU A 26 4.87 8.59 -0.12
N PHE A 27 4.80 8.88 -1.41
CA PHE A 27 4.69 7.90 -2.50
C PHE A 27 5.80 7.97 -3.54
N GLY A 28 6.76 8.89 -3.39
CA GLY A 28 7.90 9.05 -4.29
C GLY A 28 7.51 9.47 -5.71
N SER A 29 8.46 9.30 -6.62
CA SER A 29 8.30 9.60 -8.04
C SER A 29 7.34 8.66 -8.78
N ALA A 30 7.04 7.47 -8.25
CA ALA A 30 6.03 6.55 -8.82
C ALA A 30 4.64 7.19 -8.84
N SER A 31 4.38 8.18 -7.98
CA SER A 31 3.15 8.95 -8.03
C SER A 31 3.13 9.96 -9.18
N THR A 32 4.27 10.48 -9.63
CA THR A 32 4.37 11.66 -10.53
C THR A 32 5.04 11.39 -11.87
N GLY A 33 5.77 10.28 -12.03
CA GLY A 33 6.63 10.01 -13.17
C GLY A 33 5.94 9.28 -14.33
N PRO A 34 6.46 9.42 -15.57
CA PRO A 34 6.11 8.56 -16.68
C PRO A 34 6.53 7.11 -16.40
N ILE A 35 5.82 6.15 -16.98
CA ILE A 35 6.03 4.71 -16.78
C ILE A 35 7.37 4.28 -17.42
N MET A 36 8.47 4.44 -16.70
CA MET A 36 9.70 3.72 -17.01
C MET A 36 9.83 2.59 -16.01
N LEU A 37 9.43 1.39 -16.43
CA LEU A 37 9.77 0.16 -15.74
C LEU A 37 11.29 0.00 -15.84
N SER A 38 12.02 0.52 -14.84
CA SER A 38 13.46 0.33 -14.76
C SER A 38 13.75 -1.14 -14.50
N SER A 39 14.42 -1.77 -15.45
CA SER A 39 14.85 -3.16 -15.39
C SER A 39 15.71 -3.44 -14.16
N SER A 40 15.40 -4.56 -13.50
CA SER A 40 15.96 -5.05 -12.26
C SER A 40 17.48 -5.23 -12.29
N SER A 41 18.19 -4.32 -11.63
CA SER A 41 19.54 -4.54 -11.11
C SER A 41 19.52 -4.19 -9.62
N SER A 42 20.41 -4.77 -8.81
CA SER A 42 20.39 -4.66 -7.34
C SER A 42 20.21 -3.20 -6.89
N LEU A 43 19.00 -2.86 -6.45
CA LEU A 43 18.61 -1.49 -6.12
C LEU A 43 19.30 -1.08 -4.83
N LYS A 44 19.92 0.10 -4.82
CA LYS A 44 20.36 0.70 -3.57
C LYS A 44 19.12 1.22 -2.84
N HIS A 45 19.15 1.22 -1.51
CA HIS A 45 18.04 1.77 -0.69
C HIS A 45 17.62 3.18 -1.13
N ASP A 46 18.57 4.01 -1.56
CA ASP A 46 18.30 5.38 -2.02
C ASP A 46 17.37 5.40 -3.25
N ASP A 47 17.49 4.44 -4.16
CA ASP A 47 16.67 4.36 -5.38
C ASP A 47 15.22 3.98 -5.06
N VAL A 48 15.03 3.13 -4.04
CA VAL A 48 13.69 2.66 -3.61
C VAL A 48 12.89 3.80 -2.98
N TYR A 49 13.55 4.62 -2.15
CA TYR A 49 12.91 5.79 -1.53
C TYR A 49 12.55 6.84 -2.58
N GLU A 50 13.42 7.11 -3.55
CA GLU A 50 13.11 8.04 -4.64
C GLU A 50 11.89 7.58 -5.46
N ARG A 51 11.75 6.27 -5.68
CA ARG A 51 10.65 5.68 -6.44
C ARG A 51 9.34 5.66 -5.67
N CYS A 52 9.31 5.12 -4.46
CA CYS A 52 8.07 4.83 -3.73
C CYS A 52 7.89 5.64 -2.44
N GLY A 53 8.80 6.57 -2.14
CA GLY A 53 8.73 7.49 -1.02
C GLY A 53 8.83 6.80 0.34
N PHE A 54 8.29 7.47 1.35
CA PHE A 54 8.26 6.98 2.72
C PHE A 54 7.54 5.63 2.88
N LEU A 55 6.51 5.36 2.07
CA LEU A 55 5.80 4.07 2.12
C LEU A 55 6.73 2.90 1.79
N ALA A 56 7.65 3.08 0.84
CA ALA A 56 8.63 2.06 0.46
C ALA A 56 9.52 1.65 1.64
N ALA A 57 10.05 2.63 2.36
CA ALA A 57 10.93 2.41 3.50
C ALA A 57 10.24 1.58 4.60
N ILE A 58 8.95 1.85 4.86
CA ILE A 58 8.16 1.08 5.83
C ILE A 58 7.98 -0.36 5.35
N ILE A 59 7.53 -0.54 4.11
CA ILE A 59 7.22 -1.87 3.57
C ILE A 59 8.47 -2.72 3.43
N GLU A 60 9.60 -2.14 3.02
CA GLU A 60 10.88 -2.84 2.90
C GLU A 60 11.33 -3.40 4.25
N GLU A 61 11.31 -2.57 5.29
CA GLU A 61 11.64 -2.98 6.66
C GLU A 61 10.71 -4.10 7.15
N LEU A 62 9.40 -4.00 6.87
CA LEU A 62 8.43 -5.05 7.22
C LEU A 62 8.69 -6.36 6.48
N LEU A 63 9.03 -6.30 5.19
CA LEU A 63 9.35 -7.47 4.38
C LEU A 63 10.64 -8.15 4.85
N ILE A 64 11.67 -7.38 5.20
CA ILE A 64 12.93 -7.89 5.76
C ILE A 64 12.65 -8.62 7.07
N ARG A 65 11.95 -7.99 8.01
CA ARG A 65 11.61 -8.61 9.30
C ARG A 65 10.76 -9.87 9.16
N ASN A 66 9.81 -9.88 8.22
CA ASN A 66 8.99 -11.07 7.95
C ASN A 66 9.83 -12.24 7.43
N ARG A 67 10.82 -11.97 6.56
CA ARG A 67 11.76 -12.98 6.06
C ARG A 67 12.66 -13.52 7.17
N GLU A 68 13.20 -12.65 8.02
CA GLU A 68 14.04 -13.05 9.16
C GLU A 68 13.26 -13.92 10.16
N ALA A 69 12.03 -13.51 10.49
CA ALA A 69 11.16 -14.30 11.36
C ALA A 69 10.87 -15.68 10.78
N THR A 70 10.65 -15.76 9.46
CA THR A 70 10.43 -17.04 8.76
C THR A 70 11.69 -17.92 8.79
N ARG A 71 12.89 -17.33 8.61
CA ARG A 71 14.16 -18.09 8.64
C ARG A 71 14.44 -18.68 10.03
N LEU A 72 14.30 -17.88 11.08
CA LEU A 72 14.53 -18.34 12.46
C LEU A 72 13.58 -19.48 12.85
N GLN A 73 12.37 -19.50 12.30
CA GLN A 73 11.41 -20.59 12.50
C GLN A 73 11.85 -21.87 11.80
N GLN A 74 12.30 -21.79 10.55
CA GLN A 74 12.81 -22.96 9.82
C GLN A 74 13.99 -23.62 10.54
N GLU A 75 14.92 -22.82 11.07
CA GLU A 75 16.06 -23.30 11.85
C GLU A 75 15.64 -23.99 13.17
N GLN A 76 14.51 -23.59 13.78
CA GLN A 76 13.98 -24.21 15.01
C GLN A 76 13.17 -25.48 14.75
N GLU A 77 12.50 -25.58 13.60
CA GLU A 77 11.67 -26.73 13.24
C GLU A 77 12.48 -27.95 12.79
N GLU A 78 13.70 -27.78 12.26
CA GLU A 78 14.61 -28.90 11.91
C GLU A 78 15.04 -29.76 13.11
N GLY A 79 14.80 -29.31 14.36
CA GLY A 79 15.20 -30.01 15.58
C GLY A 79 14.09 -30.63 16.44
N ALA A 80 12.81 -30.36 16.18
CA ALA A 80 11.72 -30.75 17.09
C ALA A 80 10.44 -31.21 16.38
N THR A 81 9.98 -32.43 16.71
CA THR A 81 8.73 -33.03 16.22
C THR A 81 7.50 -32.43 16.91
N ARG A 82 7.03 -31.23 16.49
CA ARG A 82 5.65 -30.69 16.72
C ARG A 82 5.49 -29.24 16.23
N PRO A 83 4.24 -28.72 16.19
CA PRO A 83 3.08 -29.03 15.37
C PRO A 83 2.93 -27.99 14.22
N PRO A 84 2.10 -28.27 13.19
CA PRO A 84 1.90 -27.34 12.08
C PRO A 84 1.04 -26.14 12.52
N GLY A 85 1.44 -24.92 12.13
CA GLY A 85 0.44 -23.86 11.93
C GLY A 85 0.75 -22.44 12.38
N MET A 86 1.98 -21.94 12.28
CA MET A 86 2.20 -20.49 12.29
C MET A 86 2.27 -19.95 10.86
N GLN A 87 1.19 -19.27 10.44
CA GLN A 87 1.02 -18.74 9.09
C GLN A 87 1.99 -17.59 8.83
N ARG A 88 2.65 -17.63 7.66
CA ARG A 88 3.39 -16.49 7.09
C ARG A 88 2.52 -15.22 7.20
N GLN A 89 3.08 -14.14 7.74
CA GLN A 89 2.35 -12.87 7.78
C GLN A 89 2.26 -12.32 6.35
N ALA A 90 1.03 -12.17 5.87
CA ALA A 90 0.74 -11.49 4.61
C ALA A 90 0.57 -10.00 4.88
N PHE A 91 1.22 -9.16 4.07
CA PHE A 91 1.00 -7.71 4.08
C PHE A 91 0.04 -7.37 2.97
N THR A 92 -1.03 -6.64 3.28
CA THR A 92 -1.98 -6.15 2.28
C THR A 92 -1.93 -4.63 2.19
N LEU A 93 -2.22 -4.11 1.00
CA LEU A 93 -2.39 -2.70 0.72
C LEU A 93 -3.77 -2.48 0.13
N SER A 94 -4.44 -1.47 0.68
CA SER A 94 -5.64 -0.87 0.14
C SER A 94 -5.38 0.62 -0.07
N MET A 95 -5.89 1.20 -1.14
CA MET A 95 -5.77 2.63 -1.38
C MET A 95 -7.12 3.23 -1.75
N LEU A 96 -7.51 4.27 -1.01
CA LEU A 96 -8.77 4.98 -1.21
C LEU A 96 -8.53 6.48 -1.31
N GLU A 97 -9.40 7.14 -2.05
CA GLU A 97 -9.47 8.59 -2.16
C GLU A 97 -10.79 9.07 -1.57
N ILE A 98 -10.73 10.17 -0.81
CA ILE A 98 -11.91 10.92 -0.35
C ILE A 98 -11.96 12.17 -1.23
N VAL A 99 -13.00 12.28 -2.07
CA VAL A 99 -13.18 13.44 -2.95
C VAL A 99 -14.22 14.40 -2.39
N GLU A 100 -14.54 15.46 -3.14
CA GLU A 100 -15.63 16.39 -2.85
C GLU A 100 -16.91 15.65 -2.40
N GLU A 101 -17.60 16.22 -1.42
CA GLU A 101 -18.84 15.67 -0.83
C GLU A 101 -18.67 14.32 -0.09
N ASP A 102 -17.49 14.08 0.50
CA ASP A 102 -17.18 12.88 1.30
C ASP A 102 -17.35 11.55 0.55
N VAL A 103 -17.27 11.60 -0.79
CA VAL A 103 -17.41 10.40 -1.62
C VAL A 103 -16.12 9.58 -1.55
N LEU A 104 -16.25 8.34 -1.07
CA LEU A 104 -15.15 7.37 -1.06
C LEU A 104 -14.98 6.71 -2.42
N ARG A 105 -13.73 6.63 -2.89
CA ARG A 105 -13.36 5.93 -4.12
C ARG A 105 -12.24 4.95 -3.86
N ASP A 106 -12.41 3.74 -4.39
CA ASP A 106 -11.37 2.71 -4.38
C ASP A 106 -10.43 2.93 -5.57
N LEU A 107 -9.16 3.20 -5.30
CA LEU A 107 -8.15 3.50 -6.33
C LEU A 107 -7.61 2.26 -7.03
N PHE A 108 -7.88 1.08 -6.47
CA PHE A 108 -7.49 -0.22 -7.00
C PHE A 108 -8.57 -0.90 -7.82
N ARG A 109 -9.82 -0.48 -7.60
CA ARG A 109 -10.96 -0.94 -8.37
C ARG A 109 -10.81 -0.57 -9.85
N PRO A 110 -10.95 -1.53 -10.78
CA PRO A 110 -10.94 -1.21 -12.20
C PRO A 110 -12.07 -0.22 -12.50
N ASN A 111 -11.78 0.82 -13.29
CA ASN A 111 -12.84 1.66 -13.83
C ASN A 111 -13.75 0.75 -14.66
N ASN A 112 -15.06 0.74 -14.35
CA ASN A 112 -16.06 0.02 -15.13
C ASN A 112 -16.07 0.54 -16.58
N ASP A 113 -15.19 0.02 -17.42
CA ASP A 113 -15.33 0.10 -18.87
C ASP A 113 -16.40 -0.92 -19.27
N GLN A 114 -17.65 -0.47 -19.14
CA GLN A 114 -18.89 -0.90 -19.81
C GLN A 114 -19.35 -2.38 -19.78
N PHE A 115 -18.59 -3.35 -19.27
CA PHE A 115 -18.95 -4.78 -19.36
C PHE A 115 -18.83 -5.60 -18.07
N SER A 116 -18.49 -4.98 -16.94
CA SER A 116 -18.43 -5.64 -15.63
C SER A 116 -19.73 -5.45 -14.85
N GLU A 117 -20.15 -6.48 -14.12
CA GLU A 117 -21.26 -6.41 -13.16
C GLU A 117 -21.08 -5.20 -12.21
N PRO A 118 -22.18 -4.55 -11.78
CA PRO A 118 -22.09 -3.42 -10.87
C PRO A 118 -21.45 -3.86 -9.55
N LEU A 119 -20.21 -3.41 -9.33
CA LEU A 119 -19.51 -3.63 -8.07
C LEU A 119 -20.23 -2.89 -6.94
N GLU A 120 -20.34 -3.53 -5.77
CA GLU A 120 -20.95 -2.89 -4.61
C GLU A 120 -20.23 -1.59 -4.23
N PRO A 121 -20.95 -0.51 -3.88
CA PRO A 121 -20.33 0.74 -3.45
C PRO A 121 -19.53 0.53 -2.16
N LEU A 122 -18.53 1.38 -1.94
CA LEU A 122 -17.82 1.45 -0.66
C LEU A 122 -18.81 1.91 0.42
N LYS A 123 -18.72 1.30 1.60
CA LYS A 123 -19.59 1.63 2.74
C LYS A 123 -18.75 1.79 4.00
N ILE A 124 -18.99 2.86 4.74
CA ILE A 124 -18.43 2.99 6.09
C ILE A 124 -19.32 2.19 7.04
N ARG A 125 -18.71 1.32 7.85
CA ARG A 125 -19.37 0.66 8.97
C ARG A 125 -18.63 0.94 10.27
N HIS A 126 -19.37 0.91 11.37
CA HIS A 126 -18.83 1.06 12.72
C HIS A 126 -19.08 -0.23 13.50
N PRO A 127 -18.31 -1.31 13.24
CA PRO A 127 -18.33 -2.47 14.10
C PRO A 127 -17.92 -2.08 15.52
N ASP A 128 -18.59 -2.66 16.50
CA ASP A 128 -18.30 -2.39 17.91
C ASP A 128 -16.81 -2.62 18.19
N GLN A 129 -16.19 -1.69 18.92
CA GLN A 129 -14.81 -1.73 19.42
C GLN A 129 -13.66 -1.59 18.39
N LYS A 130 -13.91 -1.48 17.08
CA LYS A 130 -12.85 -1.37 16.05
C LYS A 130 -12.76 -0.03 15.32
N GLY A 131 -13.65 0.91 15.66
CA GLY A 131 -13.73 2.19 14.95
C GLY A 131 -14.40 2.04 13.58
N ALA A 132 -14.24 3.04 12.73
CA ALA A 132 -14.80 3.04 11.37
C ALA A 132 -13.98 2.12 10.44
N ILE A 133 -14.66 1.28 9.67
CA ILE A 133 -14.07 0.44 8.63
C ILE A 133 -14.71 0.78 7.28
N VAL A 134 -13.91 0.70 6.21
CA VAL A 134 -14.42 0.83 4.84
C VAL A 134 -14.63 -0.57 4.28
N GLN A 135 -15.88 -0.91 3.99
CA GLN A 135 -16.23 -2.18 3.35
C GLN A 135 -16.12 -2.10 1.84
N ASN A 136 -15.92 -3.26 1.23
CA ASN A 136 -15.79 -3.45 -0.22
C ASN A 136 -14.58 -2.71 -0.80
N LEU A 137 -13.62 -2.32 0.05
CA LEU A 137 -12.35 -1.75 -0.37
C LEU A 137 -11.43 -2.87 -0.85
N THR A 138 -10.85 -2.70 -2.03
CA THR A 138 -9.95 -3.69 -2.62
C THR A 138 -8.64 -3.74 -1.84
N GLU A 139 -8.21 -4.96 -1.52
CA GLU A 139 -6.92 -5.25 -0.88
C GLU A 139 -6.06 -6.07 -1.85
N TYR A 140 -4.78 -5.72 -1.94
CA TYR A 140 -3.78 -6.49 -2.66
C TYR A 140 -2.64 -6.90 -1.74
N GLU A 141 -2.20 -8.15 -1.86
CA GLU A 141 -1.02 -8.62 -1.15
C GLU A 141 0.26 -7.97 -1.71
N ILE A 142 1.19 -7.62 -0.81
CA ILE A 142 2.52 -7.11 -1.12
C ILE A 142 3.55 -8.16 -0.73
N GLU A 143 4.21 -8.74 -1.74
CA GLU A 143 5.30 -9.70 -1.56
C GLU A 143 6.69 -9.10 -1.82
N SER A 144 6.74 -7.95 -2.49
CA SER A 144 7.98 -7.27 -2.91
C SER A 144 7.78 -5.76 -3.05
N ILE A 145 8.89 -5.03 -3.11
CA ILE A 145 8.88 -3.58 -3.39
C ILE A 145 8.43 -3.28 -4.81
N ASP A 146 8.81 -4.11 -5.79
CA ASP A 146 8.33 -3.95 -7.16
C ASP A 146 6.79 -4.06 -7.21
N ARG A 147 6.20 -4.98 -6.43
CA ARG A 147 4.75 -5.11 -6.34
C ARG A 147 4.10 -3.88 -5.71
N LEU A 148 4.71 -3.31 -4.68
CA LEU A 148 4.25 -2.05 -4.08
C LEU A 148 4.24 -0.92 -5.12
N GLU A 149 5.31 -0.78 -5.89
CA GLU A 149 5.42 0.24 -6.92
C GLU A 149 4.37 0.10 -8.01
N GLU A 150 4.16 -1.13 -8.51
CA GLU A 150 3.10 -1.42 -9.47
C GLU A 150 1.72 -0.96 -8.96
N LEU A 151 1.44 -1.22 -7.67
CA LEU A 151 0.19 -0.83 -7.05
C LEU A 151 0.09 0.70 -6.91
N ILE A 152 1.14 1.39 -6.47
CA ILE A 152 1.18 2.86 -6.41
C ILE A 152 0.93 3.44 -7.81
N LEU A 153 1.67 2.98 -8.82
CA LEU A 153 1.50 3.40 -10.21
C LEU A 153 0.06 3.17 -10.71
N LYS A 154 -0.52 2.01 -10.38
CA LYS A 154 -1.92 1.70 -10.74
C LYS A 154 -2.89 2.68 -10.09
N ALA A 155 -2.75 2.96 -8.81
CA ALA A 155 -3.63 3.87 -8.07
C ALA A 155 -3.57 5.30 -8.62
N PHE A 156 -2.36 5.83 -8.83
CA PHE A 156 -2.15 7.19 -9.33
C PHE A 156 -2.51 7.39 -10.81
N ARG A 157 -2.78 6.31 -11.55
CA ARG A 157 -3.37 6.37 -12.91
C ARG A 157 -4.90 6.38 -12.91
N SER A 158 -5.55 6.32 -11.75
CA SER A 158 -6.99 6.42 -11.69
C SER A 158 -7.48 7.73 -12.34
N ARG A 159 -8.62 7.66 -13.04
CA ARG A 159 -9.21 8.84 -13.71
C ARG A 159 -9.52 9.96 -12.72
N SER A 160 -9.81 9.63 -11.46
CA SER A 160 -10.09 10.63 -10.42
C SER A 160 -8.86 11.46 -10.07
N ILE A 161 -7.73 10.81 -9.82
CA ILE A 161 -6.47 11.48 -9.49
C ILE A 161 -5.98 12.32 -10.67
N ASN A 162 -6.06 11.80 -11.90
CA ASN A 162 -5.67 12.57 -13.09
C ASN A 162 -6.52 13.83 -13.26
N ARG A 163 -7.85 13.74 -13.07
CA ARG A 163 -8.74 14.91 -13.09
C ARG A 163 -8.45 15.91 -11.98
N ALA A 164 -8.11 15.42 -10.78
CA ALA A 164 -7.73 16.30 -9.67
C ALA A 164 -6.46 17.08 -10.01
N ARG A 165 -5.45 16.42 -10.61
CA ARG A 165 -4.21 17.08 -11.08
C ARG A 165 -4.45 18.12 -12.17
N GLU A 166 -5.30 17.80 -13.15
CA GLU A 166 -5.66 18.76 -14.21
C GLU A 166 -6.32 20.03 -13.67
N LYS A 167 -7.06 19.93 -12.55
CA LYS A 167 -7.64 21.10 -11.88
C LYS A 167 -6.60 21.90 -11.07
N GLU A 168 -5.50 21.27 -10.63
CA GLU A 168 -4.47 21.88 -9.80
C GLU A 168 -3.39 22.64 -10.61
N GLY A 169 -3.26 22.38 -11.92
CA GLY A 169 -2.35 23.10 -12.82
C GLY A 169 -0.98 22.43 -12.97
#